data_AF-P92055-F1
#
_entry.id   AF-P92055-F1
#
_cell.length_a   1.000
_cell.length_b   1.000
_cell.length_c   1.000
_cell.angle_alpha   90.00
_cell.angle_beta   90.00
_cell.angle_gamma   90.00
#
_symmetry.space_group_name_H-M   'P 1'
#
loop_
_entity.id
_entity.type
_entity.pdbx_description
1 polymer ?
#
loop_
_entity_poly.entity_id
_entity_poly.type
_entity_poly.pdbx_seq_one_letter_code
_entity_poly.pdbx_strand_id
1 'polypeptide(L)' 'FPGVGYYKFHTDPKTWHEAQNICEKEGTHLAVINSEYEAKVLTNMGDFTWAYVGFHDMYVEG' A
#
# COMPACT_ATOMS: atom_id res chain seq x y z
N PHE A 1 -8.27 14.58 -2.17
CA PHE A 1 -9.34 14.06 -1.28
C PHE A 1 -8.90 14.29 0.16
N PRO A 2 -9.49 15.25 0.90
CA PRO A 2 -9.05 15.53 2.27
C PRO A 2 -9.41 14.33 3.15
N GLY A 3 -8.41 13.70 3.78
CA GLY A 3 -8.60 12.61 4.75
C GLY A 3 -8.12 11.22 4.34
N VAL A 4 -7.72 11.03 3.08
CA VAL A 4 -6.92 9.88 2.64
C VAL A 4 -5.51 10.41 2.43
N GLY A 5 -4.49 9.75 2.98
CA GLY A 5 -3.11 10.22 2.91
C GLY A 5 -2.55 10.30 1.47
N TYR A 6 -1.24 10.47 1.34
CA TYR A 6 -0.58 10.38 0.04
C TYR A 6 -0.30 8.92 -0.30
N TYR A 7 -0.92 8.42 -1.36
CA TYR A 7 -0.65 7.09 -1.91
C TYR A 7 0.02 7.21 -3.27
N LYS A 8 1.02 6.37 -3.48
CA LYS A 8 1.73 6.26 -4.74
C LYS A 8 1.72 4.80 -5.16
N PHE A 9 1.15 4.55 -6.32
CA PHE A 9 1.13 3.21 -6.89
C PHE A 9 2.34 3.01 -7.80
N HIS A 10 3.08 1.93 -7.56
CA HIS A 10 4.16 1.48 -8.44
C HIS A 10 3.62 0.36 -9.33
N THR A 11 3.68 0.55 -10.65
CA THR A 11 3.19 -0.43 -11.65
C THR A 11 4.20 -1.55 -11.94
N ASP A 12 5.45 -1.41 -11.47
CA ASP A 12 6.47 -2.43 -11.65
C ASP A 12 6.20 -3.62 -10.71
N PRO A 13 6.03 -4.84 -11.25
CA PRO A 13 5.87 -6.02 -10.42
C PRO A 13 7.17 -6.30 -9.68
N LYS A 14 7.16 -6.04 -8.37
CA LYS A 14 8.27 -6.29 -7.45
C LYS A 14 7.83 -7.28 -6.38
N THR A 15 8.79 -7.87 -5.67
CA THR A 15 8.45 -8.67 -4.48
C THR A 15 7.95 -7.76 -3.35
N TRP A 16 7.18 -8.30 -2.39
CA TRP A 16 6.69 -7.53 -1.25
C TRP A 16 7.82 -6.85 -0.47
N HIS A 17 8.95 -7.54 -0.26
CA HIS A 17 10.15 -6.99 0.37
C HIS A 17 10.75 -5.82 -0.43
N GLU A 18 10.80 -5.93 -1.75
CA GLU A 18 11.28 -4.82 -2.59
C GLU A 18 10.33 -3.63 -2.56
N ALA A 19 9.02 -3.86 -2.59
CA ALA A 19 8.02 -2.81 -2.47
C ALA A 19 8.13 -2.09 -1.12
N GLN A 20 8.29 -2.84 -0.02
CA GLN A 20 8.53 -2.28 1.31
C GLN A 20 9.80 -1.42 1.34
N ASN A 21 10.92 -1.95 0.86
CA ASN A 21 12.20 -1.24 0.83
C ASN A 21 12.13 0.03 -0.03
N ILE A 22 11.35 0.04 -1.11
CA ILE A 22 11.13 1.24 -1.93
C ILE A 22 10.32 2.26 -1.15
N CYS A 23 9.20 1.86 -0.55
CA CYS A 23 8.38 2.76 0.28
C CYS A 23 9.22 3.37 1.41
N GLU A 24 10.02 2.55 2.11
CA GLU A 24 10.91 3.00 3.19
C GLU A 24 12.00 3.95 2.69
N LYS A 25 12.61 3.67 1.53
CA LYS A 25 13.59 4.57 0.89
C LYS A 25 12.97 5.91 0.49
N GLU A 26 11.69 5.93 0.15
CA GLU A 26 10.94 7.16 -0.12
C GLU A 26 10.49 7.87 1.18
N GLY A 27 10.81 7.33 2.36
CA GLY A 27 10.37 7.86 3.66
C GLY A 27 8.90 7.61 3.95
N THR A 28 8.32 6.61 3.31
CA THR A 28 6.91 6.21 3.42
C THR A 28 6.79 4.74 3.87
N HIS A 29 5.58 4.21 3.95
CA HIS A 29 5.33 2.80 4.23
C HIS A 29 4.30 2.24 3.24
N LEU A 30 4.19 0.91 3.19
CA LEU A 30 3.14 0.24 2.41
C LEU A 30 1.75 0.70 2.87
N ALA A 31 0.80 0.83 1.93
CA ALA A 31 -0.52 1.37 2.22
C ALA A 31 -1.25 0.58 3.32
N VAL A 32 -1.67 1.25 4.40
CA VAL A 32 -2.43 0.66 5.51
C VAL A 32 -3.88 1.10 5.40
N ILE A 33 -4.73 0.20 4.90
CA ILE A 33 -6.15 0.46 4.70
C ILE A 33 -6.89 0.38 6.04
N ASN A 34 -7.27 1.52 6.59
CA ASN A 34 -7.98 1.59 7.88
C ASN A 34 -9.50 1.79 7.75
N SER A 35 -10.01 1.95 6.53
CA SER A 35 -11.43 2.16 6.28
C SER A 35 -11.87 1.60 4.94
N GLU A 36 -13.12 1.15 4.85
CA GLU A 36 -13.76 0.77 3.58
C GLU A 36 -13.77 1.92 2.57
N TYR A 37 -13.81 3.16 3.04
CA TYR A 37 -13.71 4.33 2.17
C TYR A 37 -12.32 4.43 1.52
N GLU A 38 -11.27 4.21 2.31
CA GLU A 38 -9.89 4.20 1.83
C GLU A 38 -9.67 3.06 0.83
N ALA A 39 -10.21 1.87 1.11
CA ALA A 39 -10.19 0.75 0.17
C ALA A 39 -10.82 1.13 -1.18
N LYS A 40 -12.00 1.76 -1.16
CA LYS A 40 -12.70 2.20 -2.38
C LYS A 40 -11.92 3.27 -3.15
N VAL A 41 -11.29 4.21 -2.45
CA VAL A 41 -10.47 5.24 -3.10
C VAL A 41 -9.25 4.59 -3.76
N LEU A 42 -8.58 3.67 -3.07
CA LEU A 42 -7.42 2.95 -3.61
C LEU A 42 -7.81 2.10 -4.83
N THR A 43 -8.92 1.35 -4.76
CA THR A 43 -9.42 0.56 -5.91
C THR A 43 -9.78 1.43 -7.11
N ASN A 44 -10.25 2.67 -6.90
CA ASN A 44 -10.54 3.61 -7.99
C ASN A 44 -9.33 4.45 -8.41
N MET A 45 -8.19 4.35 -7.72
CA MET A 45 -7.00 5.16 -7.99
C MET A 45 -6.19 4.64 -9.19
N GLY A 46 -6.40 3.39 -9.61
CA GLY A 46 -5.75 2.85 -10.79
C GLY A 46 -6.38 1.56 -11.32
N ASP A 47 -6.09 1.25 -12.58
CA ASP A 47 -6.43 -0.01 -13.25
C ASP A 47 -5.47 -1.13 -12.82
N PHE A 48 -5.52 -1.52 -11.55
CA PHE A 48 -4.75 -2.65 -11.04
C PHE A 48 -5.68 -3.70 -10.44
N THR A 49 -5.40 -4.97 -10.74
CA THR A 49 -6.15 -6.11 -10.24
C THR A 49 -5.65 -6.59 -8.86
N TRP A 50 -4.42 -6.22 -8.48
CA TRP A 50 -3.82 -6.57 -7.20
C TRP A 50 -2.73 -5.54 -6.82
N ALA A 51 -2.54 -5.35 -5.51
CA ALA A 51 -1.56 -4.43 -4.93
C ALA A 51 -1.04 -4.99 -3.61
N TYR A 52 0.24 -4.79 -3.30
CA TYR A 52 0.76 -5.10 -1.97
C TYR A 52 0.35 -4.00 -0.98
N VAL A 53 -0.23 -4.42 0.14
CA VAL A 53 -0.64 -3.55 1.24
C VAL A 53 0.20 -3.84 2.48
N GLY A 54 0.19 -2.90 3.43
CA GLY A 54 0.97 -2.97 4.67
C GLY A 54 0.47 -4.03 5.67
N PHE A 55 -0.67 -4.66 5.41
CA PHE A 55 -1.08 -5.85 6.14
C PHE A 55 -0.23 -7.04 5.70
N HIS A 56 0.76 -7.39 6.51
CA HIS A 56 1.52 -8.62 6.34
C HIS A 56 1.57 -9.38 7.67
N ASP A 57 1.43 -10.69 7.59
CA ASP A 57 1.51 -11.62 8.71
C ASP A 57 2.96 -12.03 9.03
N MET A 58 3.95 -11.19 8.67
CA MET A 58 5.38 -11.51 8.93
C MET A 58 5.93 -10.88 10.21
N TYR A 59 5.15 -10.06 10.91
CA TYR A 59 5.43 -9.78 12.31
C TYR A 59 4.67 -10.80 13.14
N VAL A 60 5.41 -11.70 13.80
CA VAL A 60 4.90 -12.60 14.84
C VAL A 60 3.86 -11.85 15.69
N GLU A 61 2.61 -12.29 15.63
CA GLU A 61 1.67 -12.05 16.72
C GLU A 61 2.25 -12.77 17.94
N GLY A 62 2.74 -12.00 18.90
CA GLY A 62 3.07 -12.48 20.23
C GLY A 62 1.82 -12.58 21.08
#